data_AF-A0A2V6BJY4-F1
#
_entry.id   AF-A0A2V6BJY4-F1
#
_cell.length_a   1.000
_cell.length_b   1.000
_cell.length_c   1.000
_cell.angle_alpha   90.00
_cell.angle_beta   90.00
_cell.angle_gamma   90.00
#
_symmetry.space_group_name_H-M   'P 1'
#
loop_
_entity.id
_entity.type
_entity.pdbx_description
1 polymer ?
#
loop_
_entity_poly.entity_id
_entity_poly.type
_entity_poly.pdbx_seq_one_letter_code
_entity_poly.pdbx_strand_id
1 'polypeptide(L)'
;RLEEARRELARISENASDDWVIGARIQQAIYERDYDNAIKVIEAKLNSIPANQRLDSFTKQFLVYLGFCQEWAGRPEEAKNAFTRAVQAIKPTSDTVVGPDANGTPAILALAYAGLGEKEKALKQAQQALKDYADDETSKPQAEYTLAQVQARFGDNDTAIAALPHLLQVPAGLTKANLKLDPLWDPLRKDPRFQKLCEEKPK
;
A
#
# COMPACT_ATOMS: atom_id res chain seq x y z
N ARG A 1 15.51 -7.28 -10.68
CA ARG A 1 15.30 -6.33 -11.81
C ARG A 1 14.98 -4.90 -11.35
N LEU A 2 15.24 -4.52 -10.07
CA LEU A 2 15.03 -3.12 -9.65
C LEU A 2 15.91 -2.13 -10.42
N GLU A 3 17.17 -2.49 -10.65
CA GLU A 3 18.11 -1.67 -11.43
C GLU A 3 17.64 -1.41 -12.88
N GLU A 4 17.02 -2.41 -13.53
CA GLU A 4 16.44 -2.23 -14.87
C GLU A 4 15.24 -1.26 -14.83
N ALA A 5 14.34 -1.41 -13.86
CA ALA A 5 13.20 -0.51 -13.68
C ALA A 5 13.64 0.93 -13.41
N ARG A 6 14.68 1.13 -12.58
CA ARG A 6 15.29 2.44 -12.33
C ARG A 6 15.81 3.08 -13.63
N ARG A 7 16.52 2.31 -14.46
CA ARG A 7 17.05 2.80 -15.74
C ARG A 7 15.95 3.24 -16.69
N GLU A 8 14.86 2.48 -16.79
CA GLU A 8 13.74 2.87 -17.65
C GLU A 8 13.00 4.11 -17.11
N LEU A 9 12.78 4.22 -15.80
CA LEU A 9 12.16 5.40 -15.18
C LEU A 9 13.02 6.67 -15.35
N ALA A 10 14.35 6.53 -15.38
CA ALA A 10 15.28 7.63 -15.62
C ALA A 10 15.21 8.18 -17.06
N ARG A 11 14.63 7.44 -18.01
CA ARG A 11 14.41 7.92 -19.39
C ARG A 11 13.19 8.83 -19.51
N ILE A 12 12.29 8.79 -18.52
CA ILE A 12 11.10 9.64 -18.46
C ILE A 12 11.48 10.96 -17.79
N SER A 13 11.04 12.08 -18.37
CA SER A 13 11.29 13.44 -17.84
C SER A 13 10.99 13.52 -16.34
N GLU A 14 11.90 14.08 -15.55
CA GLU A 14 11.71 14.31 -14.11
C GLU A 14 10.43 15.12 -13.83
N ASN A 15 10.07 16.03 -14.74
CA ASN A 15 8.89 16.89 -14.64
C ASN A 15 7.58 16.21 -15.10
N ALA A 16 7.59 14.91 -15.41
CA ALA A 16 6.38 14.18 -15.75
C ALA A 16 5.36 14.25 -14.60
N SER A 17 4.18 14.79 -14.89
CA SER A 17 3.08 14.98 -13.94
C SER A 17 2.03 13.86 -13.98
N ASP A 18 2.22 12.87 -14.85
CA ASP A 18 1.33 11.71 -14.98
C ASP A 18 1.39 10.83 -13.72
N ASP A 19 0.22 10.51 -13.16
CA ASP A 19 0.11 9.80 -11.88
C ASP A 19 0.62 8.36 -11.93
N TRP A 20 0.63 7.71 -13.09
CA TRP A 20 1.22 6.38 -13.24
C TRP A 20 2.74 6.45 -13.17
N VAL A 21 3.35 7.46 -13.79
CA VAL A 21 4.80 7.68 -13.71
C VAL A 21 5.21 8.03 -12.29
N ILE A 22 4.46 8.92 -11.63
CA ILE A 22 4.69 9.31 -10.23
C ILE A 22 4.56 8.07 -9.32
N GLY A 23 3.48 7.30 -9.48
CA GLY A 23 3.26 6.07 -8.73
C GLY A 23 4.38 5.04 -8.91
N ALA A 24 4.87 4.87 -10.14
CA ALA A 24 6.00 3.98 -10.42
C ALA A 24 7.30 4.43 -9.75
N ARG A 25 7.59 5.73 -9.74
CA ARG A 25 8.76 6.30 -9.03
C ARG A 25 8.67 6.10 -7.53
N ILE A 26 7.49 6.34 -6.95
CA ILE A 26 7.23 6.11 -5.52
C ILE A 26 7.48 4.64 -5.17
N GLN A 27 6.88 3.72 -5.92
CA GLN A 27 7.04 2.28 -5.65
C GLN A 27 8.48 1.81 -5.83
N GLN A 28 9.19 2.32 -6.84
CA GLN A 28 10.61 2.02 -7.03
C GLN A 28 11.42 2.45 -5.80
N ALA A 29 11.23 3.70 -5.33
CA ALA A 29 11.93 4.22 -4.17
C ALA A 29 11.60 3.44 -2.89
N ILE A 30 10.32 3.06 -2.68
CA ILE A 30 9.89 2.20 -1.57
C ILE A 30 10.59 0.84 -1.61
N TYR A 31 10.64 0.19 -2.78
CA TYR A 31 11.30 -1.11 -2.95
C TYR A 31 12.82 -1.06 -2.78
N GLU A 32 13.42 0.08 -3.08
CA GLU A 32 14.84 0.36 -2.85
C GLU A 32 15.14 0.83 -1.42
N ARG A 33 14.11 1.00 -0.59
CA ARG A 33 14.20 1.53 0.78
C ARG A 33 14.74 2.97 0.83
N ASP A 34 14.65 3.69 -0.28
CA ASP A 34 14.96 5.11 -0.38
C ASP A 34 13.70 5.92 -0.03
N TYR A 35 13.33 5.86 1.25
CA TYR A 35 12.09 6.48 1.74
C TYR A 35 12.12 8.00 1.62
N ASP A 36 13.28 8.63 1.77
CA ASP A 36 13.43 10.08 1.62
C ASP A 36 13.12 10.53 0.18
N ASN A 37 13.55 9.77 -0.83
CA ASN A 37 13.19 10.05 -2.21
C ASN A 37 11.69 9.81 -2.47
N ALA A 38 11.11 8.73 -1.94
CA ALA A 38 9.67 8.49 -2.04
C ALA A 38 8.85 9.65 -1.43
N ILE A 39 9.24 10.11 -0.23
CA ILE A 39 8.64 11.26 0.46
C ILE A 39 8.72 12.50 -0.44
N LYS A 40 9.92 12.83 -0.95
CA LYS A 40 10.14 13.99 -1.84
C LYS A 40 9.22 13.98 -3.06
N VAL A 41 9.10 12.83 -3.73
CA VAL A 41 8.24 12.67 -4.92
C VAL A 41 6.76 12.88 -4.57
N ILE A 42 6.30 12.30 -3.45
CA ILE A 42 4.90 12.45 -3.01
C ILE A 42 4.59 13.89 -2.61
N GLU A 43 5.48 14.55 -1.85
CA GLU A 43 5.30 15.94 -1.43
C GLU A 43 5.26 16.89 -2.63
N ALA A 44 6.09 16.67 -3.65
CA ALA A 44 6.03 17.44 -4.89
C ALA A 44 4.66 17.32 -5.58
N LYS A 45 4.10 16.11 -5.69
CA LYS A 45 2.73 15.89 -6.21
C LYS A 45 1.70 16.59 -5.35
N LEU A 46 1.76 16.45 -4.02
CA LEU A 46 0.79 17.08 -3.10
C LEU A 46 0.83 18.61 -3.20
N ASN A 47 2.02 19.21 -3.34
CA ASN A 47 2.19 20.66 -3.45
C ASN A 47 1.75 21.22 -4.81
N SER A 48 1.66 20.39 -5.85
CA SER A 48 1.13 20.81 -7.16
C SER A 48 -0.41 20.90 -7.19
N ILE A 49 -1.10 20.32 -6.21
CA ILE A 49 -2.56 20.27 -6.18
C ILE A 49 -3.11 21.54 -5.53
N PRO A 50 -4.00 22.28 -6.20
CA PRO A 50 -4.69 23.43 -5.61
C PRO A 50 -5.42 23.05 -4.30
N ALA A 51 -5.36 23.93 -3.30
CA ALA A 51 -5.92 23.65 -1.97
C ALA A 51 -7.44 23.36 -1.94
N ASN A 52 -8.18 23.84 -2.95
CA ASN A 52 -9.61 23.62 -3.10
C ASN A 52 -9.97 22.38 -3.94
N GLN A 53 -8.98 21.69 -4.50
CA GLN A 53 -9.21 20.51 -5.33
C GLN A 53 -9.41 19.26 -4.46
N ARG A 54 -10.49 18.53 -4.72
CA ARG A 54 -10.72 17.22 -4.09
C ARG A 54 -9.67 16.23 -4.57
N LEU A 55 -9.10 15.48 -3.63
CA LEU A 55 -8.10 14.45 -3.95
C LEU A 55 -8.73 13.30 -4.74
N ASP A 56 -8.08 12.93 -5.84
CA ASP A 56 -8.36 11.72 -6.58
C ASP A 56 -7.84 10.47 -5.84
N SER A 57 -8.06 9.30 -6.43
CA SER A 57 -7.69 8.02 -5.82
C SER A 57 -6.18 7.80 -5.76
N PHE A 58 -5.41 8.26 -6.76
CA PHE A 58 -3.95 8.21 -6.74
C PHE A 58 -3.39 9.00 -5.57
N THR A 59 -3.85 10.23 -5.39
CA THR A 59 -3.37 11.11 -4.34
C THR A 59 -3.72 10.57 -2.95
N LYS A 60 -4.90 9.96 -2.78
CA LYS A 60 -5.26 9.26 -1.53
C LYS A 60 -4.32 8.09 -1.24
N GLN A 61 -3.98 7.29 -2.24
CA GLN A 61 -3.01 6.20 -2.12
C GLN A 61 -1.62 6.74 -1.77
N PHE A 62 -1.19 7.83 -2.41
CA PHE A 62 0.11 8.47 -2.15
C PHE A 62 0.21 9.03 -0.74
N LEU A 63 -0.87 9.56 -0.15
CA LEU A 63 -0.88 9.95 1.27
C LEU A 63 -0.62 8.77 2.22
N VAL A 64 -1.14 7.58 1.91
CA VAL A 64 -0.86 6.37 2.70
C VAL A 64 0.59 5.94 2.53
N TYR A 65 1.13 5.96 1.31
CA TYR A 65 2.55 5.68 1.07
C TYR A 65 3.47 6.71 1.75
N LEU A 66 3.09 7.98 1.77
CA LEU A 66 3.80 9.03 2.47
C LEU A 66 3.88 8.70 3.96
N GLY A 67 2.74 8.35 4.56
CA GLY A 67 2.69 7.97 5.98
C GLY A 67 3.61 6.81 6.30
N PHE A 68 3.59 5.75 5.48
CA PHE A 68 4.49 4.60 5.70
C PHE A 68 5.96 4.95 5.47
N CYS A 69 6.29 5.72 4.43
CA CYS A 69 7.68 6.14 4.19
C CYS A 69 8.20 7.01 5.34
N GLN A 70 7.38 7.94 5.85
CA GLN A 70 7.73 8.76 7.01
C GLN A 70 7.92 7.91 8.27
N GLU A 71 7.06 6.92 8.51
CA GLU A 71 7.23 5.97 9.61
C GLU A 71 8.55 5.21 9.49
N TRP A 72 8.83 4.62 8.33
CA TRP A 72 10.07 3.86 8.09
C TRP A 72 11.33 4.73 8.10
N ALA A 73 11.20 6.02 7.81
CA ALA A 73 12.27 7.02 7.94
C ALA A 73 12.43 7.58 9.37
N GLY A 74 11.66 7.08 10.35
CA GLY A 74 11.74 7.54 11.75
C GLY A 74 11.08 8.88 12.03
N ARG A 75 10.05 9.25 11.25
CA ARG A 75 9.29 10.51 11.34
C ARG A 75 7.83 10.26 11.75
N PRO A 76 7.56 9.78 12.98
CA PRO A 76 6.24 9.26 13.37
C PRO A 76 5.14 10.33 13.41
N GLU A 77 5.44 11.57 13.80
CA GLU A 77 4.44 12.65 13.82
C GLU A 77 4.01 13.07 12.41
N GLU A 78 4.96 13.13 11.47
CA GLU A 78 4.66 13.38 10.05
C GLU A 78 3.82 12.24 9.48
N ALA A 79 4.20 10.99 9.78
CA ALA A 79 3.47 9.80 9.35
C ALA A 79 2.01 9.82 9.81
N LYS A 80 1.79 10.10 11.10
CA LYS A 80 0.45 10.23 11.69
C LYS A 80 -0.38 11.30 10.98
N ASN A 81 0.22 12.43 10.63
CA ASN A 81 -0.46 13.49 9.88
C ASN A 81 -0.86 13.01 8.47
N ALA A 82 0.05 12.35 7.74
CA ALA A 82 -0.23 11.83 6.41
C ALA A 82 -1.37 10.80 6.41
N PHE A 83 -1.36 9.83 7.35
CA PHE A 83 -2.45 8.87 7.48
C PHE A 83 -3.78 9.53 7.88
N THR A 84 -3.75 10.53 8.78
CA THR A 84 -4.95 11.28 9.17
C THR A 84 -5.56 12.00 7.96
N ARG A 85 -4.73 12.64 7.13
CA ARG A 85 -5.17 13.28 5.88
C ARG A 85 -5.77 12.27 4.91
N ALA A 86 -5.19 11.07 4.79
CA ALA A 86 -5.76 10.00 3.96
C ALA A 86 -7.16 9.58 4.45
N VAL A 87 -7.31 9.35 5.77
CA VAL A 87 -8.61 9.01 6.37
C VAL A 87 -9.62 10.14 6.14
N GLN A 88 -9.26 11.40 6.36
CA GLN A 88 -10.16 12.53 6.13
C GLN A 88 -10.57 12.68 4.65
N ALA A 89 -9.66 12.43 3.71
CA ALA A 89 -9.95 12.53 2.28
C ALA A 89 -10.89 11.42 1.79
N ILE A 90 -10.85 10.23 2.41
CA ILE A 90 -11.68 9.08 2.07
C ILE A 90 -13.00 9.09 2.84
N LYS A 91 -12.93 9.37 4.14
CA LYS A 91 -14.01 9.27 5.12
C LYS A 91 -14.08 10.57 5.95
N PRO A 92 -14.55 11.69 5.34
CA PRO A 92 -14.60 13.00 6.01
C PRO A 92 -15.59 13.03 7.18
N THR A 93 -16.56 12.12 7.22
CA THR A 93 -17.51 11.97 8.33
C THR A 93 -17.66 10.50 8.73
N SER A 94 -18.14 10.26 9.97
CA SER A 94 -18.47 8.92 10.48
C SER A 94 -19.49 8.19 9.60
N ASP A 95 -20.36 8.93 8.92
CA ASP A 95 -21.48 8.38 8.16
C ASP A 95 -21.12 8.16 6.68
N THR A 96 -19.95 8.62 6.23
CA THR A 96 -19.48 8.35 4.86
C THR A 96 -19.32 6.85 4.65
N VAL A 97 -20.11 6.28 3.74
CA VAL A 97 -20.00 4.87 3.35
C VAL A 97 -18.84 4.73 2.36
N VAL A 98 -17.91 3.81 2.64
CA VAL A 98 -16.77 3.49 1.79
C VAL A 98 -16.98 2.07 1.28
N GLY A 99 -17.67 1.97 0.14
CA GLY A 99 -17.99 0.72 -0.54
C GLY A 99 -16.98 0.36 -1.63
N PRO A 100 -17.21 -0.77 -2.34
CA PRO A 100 -16.34 -1.24 -3.40
C PRO A 100 -16.26 -0.22 -4.54
N ASP A 101 -15.05 0.02 -5.04
CA ASP A 101 -14.80 0.84 -6.21
C ASP A 101 -13.61 0.31 -7.02
N ALA A 102 -13.53 0.71 -8.29
CA ALA A 102 -12.45 0.28 -9.18
C ALA A 102 -11.06 0.83 -8.80
N ASN A 103 -10.98 1.71 -7.79
CA ASN A 103 -9.75 2.39 -7.41
C ASN A 103 -9.13 1.83 -6.12
N GLY A 104 -9.75 0.82 -5.49
CA GLY A 104 -9.27 0.21 -4.26
C GLY A 104 -9.42 1.10 -3.02
N THR A 105 -10.31 2.11 -3.02
CA THR A 105 -10.46 3.03 -1.88
C THR A 105 -10.68 2.33 -0.53
N PRO A 106 -11.46 1.23 -0.42
CA PRO A 106 -11.58 0.47 0.82
C PRO A 106 -10.24 -0.07 1.36
N ALA A 107 -9.35 -0.51 0.48
CA ALA A 107 -8.03 -1.00 0.85
C ALA A 107 -7.12 0.14 1.34
N ILE A 108 -7.17 1.29 0.66
CA ILE A 108 -6.43 2.50 1.06
C ILE A 108 -6.85 2.92 2.47
N LEU A 109 -8.15 2.92 2.76
CA LEU A 109 -8.65 3.28 4.09
C LEU A 109 -8.19 2.28 5.17
N ALA A 110 -8.23 0.98 4.88
CA ALA A 110 -7.76 -0.04 5.82
C ALA A 110 -6.27 0.16 6.18
N LEU A 111 -5.43 0.43 5.18
CA LEU A 111 -4.02 0.72 5.37
C LEU A 111 -3.78 2.03 6.13
N ALA A 112 -4.57 3.08 5.87
CA ALA A 112 -4.48 4.34 6.61
C ALA A 112 -4.81 4.15 8.09
N TYR A 113 -5.86 3.38 8.42
CA TYR A 113 -6.17 3.01 9.80
C TYR A 113 -5.06 2.17 10.43
N ALA A 114 -4.47 1.25 9.67
CA ALA A 114 -3.35 0.44 10.15
C ALA A 114 -2.12 1.32 10.45
N GLY A 115 -1.84 2.32 9.60
CA GLY A 115 -0.81 3.33 9.81
C GLY A 115 -1.00 4.13 11.10
N LEU A 116 -2.24 4.51 11.41
CA LEU A 116 -2.60 5.21 12.66
C LEU A 116 -2.57 4.31 13.91
N GLY A 117 -2.34 3.00 13.75
CA GLY A 117 -2.42 2.03 14.86
C GLY A 117 -3.85 1.68 15.28
N GLU A 118 -4.87 2.07 14.51
CA GLU A 118 -6.27 1.80 14.80
C GLU A 118 -6.67 0.38 14.36
N LYS A 119 -6.18 -0.63 15.10
CA LYS A 119 -6.29 -2.07 14.77
C LYS A 119 -7.70 -2.52 14.40
N GLU A 120 -8.68 -2.22 15.24
CA GLU A 120 -10.06 -2.69 15.06
C GLU A 120 -10.69 -2.10 13.80
N LYS A 121 -10.44 -0.81 13.53
CA LYS A 121 -10.95 -0.14 12.34
C LYS A 121 -10.28 -0.66 11.07
N ALA A 122 -8.96 -0.86 11.11
CA ALA A 122 -8.19 -1.40 9.98
C ALA A 122 -8.68 -2.80 9.59
N LEU A 123 -8.79 -3.71 10.57
CA LEU A 123 -9.27 -5.08 10.34
C LEU A 123 -10.73 -5.10 9.87
N LYS A 124 -11.60 -4.32 10.51
CA LYS A 124 -13.02 -4.24 10.10
C LYS A 124 -13.15 -3.74 8.66
N GLN A 125 -12.41 -2.71 8.28
CA GLN A 125 -12.45 -2.16 6.92
C GLN A 125 -11.90 -3.15 5.90
N ALA A 126 -10.76 -3.81 6.18
CA ALA A 126 -10.17 -4.79 5.26
C ALA A 126 -11.08 -6.03 5.08
N GLN A 127 -11.68 -6.52 6.17
CA GLN A 127 -12.64 -7.63 6.11
C GLN A 127 -13.91 -7.25 5.36
N GLN A 128 -14.40 -6.02 5.53
CA GLN A 128 -15.56 -5.54 4.78
C GLN A 128 -15.24 -5.46 3.28
N ALA A 129 -14.08 -4.89 2.92
CA ALA A 129 -13.63 -4.84 1.53
C ALA A 129 -13.57 -6.24 0.90
N LEU A 130 -13.00 -7.23 1.60
CA LEU A 130 -12.93 -8.60 1.10
C LEU A 130 -14.32 -9.23 0.87
N LYS A 131 -15.30 -8.91 1.72
CA LYS A 131 -16.70 -9.34 1.53
C LYS A 131 -17.36 -8.65 0.36
N ASP A 132 -17.16 -7.33 0.22
CA ASP A 132 -17.78 -6.53 -0.83
C ASP A 132 -17.26 -6.91 -2.22
N TYR A 133 -16.01 -7.36 -2.33
CA TYR A 133 -15.41 -7.85 -3.58
C TYR A 133 -15.53 -9.36 -3.77
N ALA A 134 -16.37 -10.08 -3.02
CA ALA A 134 -16.39 -11.55 -3.05
C ALA A 134 -16.56 -12.17 -4.45
N ASP A 135 -17.31 -11.48 -5.32
CA ASP A 135 -17.63 -11.87 -6.70
C ASP A 135 -16.81 -11.10 -7.77
N ASP A 136 -15.90 -10.21 -7.34
CA ASP A 136 -15.02 -9.45 -8.24
C ASP A 136 -13.62 -10.09 -8.28
N GLU A 137 -13.39 -10.95 -9.27
CA GLU A 137 -12.10 -11.64 -9.44
C GLU A 137 -10.91 -10.68 -9.69
N THR A 138 -11.16 -9.43 -10.07
CA THR A 138 -10.11 -8.43 -10.30
C THR A 138 -9.71 -7.75 -8.99
N SER A 139 -10.68 -7.37 -8.16
CA SER A 139 -10.47 -6.58 -6.94
C SER A 139 -10.31 -7.45 -5.68
N LYS A 140 -10.83 -8.68 -5.69
CA LYS A 140 -10.77 -9.60 -4.54
C LYS A 140 -9.34 -9.94 -4.09
N PRO A 141 -8.39 -10.29 -4.99
CA PRO A 141 -7.02 -10.54 -4.59
C PRO A 141 -6.38 -9.30 -3.93
N GLN A 142 -6.80 -8.10 -4.36
CA GLN A 142 -6.34 -6.85 -3.75
C GLN A 142 -6.81 -6.69 -2.30
N ALA A 143 -8.08 -6.95 -2.05
CA ALA A 143 -8.63 -6.88 -0.70
C ALA A 143 -8.03 -7.97 0.22
N GLU A 144 -7.79 -9.17 -0.30
CA GLU A 144 -7.17 -10.25 0.45
C GLU A 144 -5.71 -9.95 0.81
N TYR A 145 -4.90 -9.44 -0.12
CA TYR A 145 -3.52 -9.04 0.22
C TYR A 145 -3.53 -7.92 1.26
N THR A 146 -4.45 -6.96 1.16
CA THR A 146 -4.52 -5.83 2.10
C THR A 146 -4.88 -6.32 3.50
N LEU A 147 -5.83 -7.26 3.62
CA LEU A 147 -6.16 -7.89 4.89
C LEU A 147 -4.95 -8.59 5.50
N ALA A 148 -4.19 -9.35 4.70
CA ALA A 148 -2.98 -10.03 5.15
C ALA A 148 -1.88 -9.03 5.60
N GLN A 149 -1.71 -7.90 4.91
CA GLN A 149 -0.79 -6.83 5.34
C GLN A 149 -1.22 -6.21 6.69
N VAL A 150 -2.51 -5.93 6.88
CA VAL A 150 -3.04 -5.40 8.14
C VAL A 150 -2.85 -6.42 9.28
N GLN A 151 -3.14 -7.70 9.03
CA GLN A 151 -2.93 -8.78 10.00
C GLN A 151 -1.46 -8.88 10.42
N ALA A 152 -0.54 -8.92 9.45
CA ALA A 152 0.91 -8.96 9.70
C ALA A 152 1.38 -7.76 10.54
N ARG A 153 0.91 -6.55 10.21
CA ARG A 153 1.25 -5.33 10.97
C ARG A 153 0.84 -5.39 12.43
N PHE A 154 -0.29 -6.05 12.74
CA PHE A 154 -0.80 -6.19 14.10
C PHE A 154 -0.44 -7.52 14.77
N GLY A 155 0.54 -8.26 14.22
CA GLY A 155 1.13 -9.46 14.81
C GLY A 155 0.33 -10.75 14.60
N ASP A 156 -0.73 -10.73 13.80
CA ASP A 156 -1.49 -11.93 13.41
C ASP A 156 -0.78 -12.64 12.23
N ASN A 157 0.45 -13.07 12.51
CA ASN A 157 1.36 -13.60 11.51
C ASN A 157 0.84 -14.92 10.92
N ASP A 158 0.20 -15.76 11.74
CA ASP A 158 -0.33 -17.05 11.30
C ASP A 158 -1.39 -16.87 10.23
N THR A 159 -2.37 -15.98 10.46
CA THR A 159 -3.43 -15.71 9.50
C THR A 159 -2.90 -15.00 8.26
N ALA A 160 -2.01 -14.03 8.43
CA ALA A 160 -1.38 -13.33 7.31
C ALA A 160 -0.62 -14.30 6.38
N ILE A 161 0.20 -15.19 6.95
CA ILE A 161 0.99 -16.18 6.19
C ILE A 161 0.08 -17.20 5.51
N ALA A 162 -1.02 -17.60 6.14
CA ALA A 162 -1.95 -18.58 5.58
C ALA A 162 -2.62 -18.12 4.27
N ALA A 163 -2.79 -16.81 4.06
CA ALA A 163 -3.35 -16.25 2.83
C ALA A 163 -2.37 -16.24 1.64
N LEU A 164 -1.06 -16.12 1.92
CA LEU A 164 -0.04 -15.88 0.88
C LEU A 164 0.06 -16.99 -0.20
N PRO A 165 -0.08 -18.30 0.10
CA PRO A 165 -0.04 -19.34 -0.93
C PRO A 165 -1.11 -19.19 -2.01
N HIS A 166 -2.31 -18.75 -1.63
CA HIS A 166 -3.41 -18.48 -2.56
C HIS A 166 -3.11 -17.23 -3.39
N LEU A 167 -2.71 -16.14 -2.72
CA LEU A 167 -2.35 -14.88 -3.37
C LEU A 167 -1.20 -15.03 -4.39
N LEU A 168 -0.28 -15.98 -4.20
CA LEU A 168 0.80 -16.27 -5.14
C LEU A 168 0.34 -17.06 -6.40
N GLN A 169 -0.89 -17.54 -6.44
CA GLN A 169 -1.42 -18.39 -7.52
C GLN A 169 -2.52 -17.71 -8.35
N VAL A 170 -3.27 -16.79 -7.76
CA VAL A 170 -4.39 -16.14 -8.45
C VAL A 170 -3.95 -15.00 -9.37
N PRO A 171 -4.67 -14.76 -10.48
CA PRO A 171 -4.53 -13.52 -11.25
C PRO A 171 -4.71 -12.30 -10.35
N ALA A 172 -4.03 -11.19 -10.67
CA ALA A 172 -4.02 -9.96 -9.87
C ALA A 172 -3.59 -10.12 -8.39
N GLY A 173 -3.06 -11.30 -8.02
CA GLY A 173 -2.51 -11.57 -6.70
C GLY A 173 -1.09 -11.02 -6.50
N LEU A 174 -0.37 -11.64 -5.58
CA LEU A 174 1.00 -11.26 -5.24
C LEU A 174 2.01 -11.97 -6.14
N THR A 175 3.10 -11.28 -6.44
CA THR A 175 4.33 -11.91 -6.94
C THR A 175 5.30 -12.13 -5.78
N LYS A 176 6.25 -13.06 -5.97
CA LYS A 176 7.37 -13.21 -5.02
C LYS A 176 8.21 -11.94 -4.89
N ALA A 177 8.24 -11.09 -5.91
CA ALA A 177 8.91 -9.80 -5.83
C ALA A 177 8.19 -8.87 -4.84
N ASN A 178 6.86 -8.88 -4.79
CA ASN A 178 6.12 -8.11 -3.78
C ASN A 178 6.51 -8.57 -2.37
N LEU A 179 6.48 -9.88 -2.09
CA LEU A 179 6.89 -10.42 -0.79
C LEU A 179 8.34 -10.07 -0.42
N LYS A 180 9.23 -10.01 -1.42
CA LYS A 180 10.66 -9.72 -1.22
C LYS A 180 10.98 -8.24 -1.08
N LEU A 181 10.19 -7.35 -1.65
CA LEU A 181 10.58 -5.93 -1.78
C LEU A 181 9.68 -4.99 -0.98
N ASP A 182 8.38 -5.27 -0.89
CA ASP A 182 7.44 -4.40 -0.19
C ASP A 182 7.70 -4.43 1.34
N PRO A 183 8.00 -3.28 1.96
CA PRO A 183 8.22 -3.16 3.40
C PRO A 183 7.02 -3.52 4.28
N LEU A 184 5.79 -3.52 3.75
CA LEU A 184 4.61 -3.92 4.52
C LEU A 184 4.67 -5.38 4.97
N TRP A 185 5.52 -6.21 4.35
CA TRP A 185 5.78 -7.59 4.76
C TRP A 185 6.95 -7.74 5.74
N ASP A 186 7.62 -6.65 6.12
CA ASP A 186 8.74 -6.69 7.06
C ASP A 186 8.44 -7.38 8.40
N PRO A 187 7.23 -7.23 8.99
CA PRO A 187 6.87 -7.97 10.21
C PRO A 187 7.00 -9.49 10.08
N LEU A 188 6.86 -10.05 8.88
CA LEU A 188 6.90 -11.49 8.62
C LEU A 188 8.29 -12.01 8.21
N ARG A 189 9.26 -11.13 7.94
CA ARG A 189 10.55 -11.51 7.32
C ARG A 189 11.38 -12.51 8.11
N LYS A 190 11.17 -12.57 9.43
CA LYS A 190 11.88 -13.49 10.33
C LYS A 190 11.17 -14.84 10.47
N ASP A 191 9.95 -15.00 9.95
CA ASP A 191 9.20 -16.25 10.01
C ASP A 191 9.70 -17.23 8.92
N PRO A 192 10.14 -18.45 9.28
CA PRO A 192 10.62 -19.44 8.32
C PRO A 192 9.59 -19.82 7.25
N ARG A 193 8.29 -19.80 7.59
CA ARG A 193 7.20 -20.10 6.64
C ARG A 193 7.10 -19.01 5.58
N PHE A 194 7.27 -17.74 5.97
CA PHE A 194 7.30 -16.61 5.04
C PHE A 194 8.54 -16.66 4.14
N GLN A 195 9.71 -16.97 4.70
CA GLN A 195 10.95 -17.11 3.93
C GLN A 195 10.82 -18.19 2.84
N LYS A 196 10.23 -19.34 3.16
CA LYS A 196 9.95 -20.41 2.20
C LYS A 196 9.04 -19.97 1.05
N LEU A 197 8.10 -19.06 1.28
CA LEU A 197 7.23 -18.52 0.23
C LEU A 197 7.98 -17.54 -0.70
N CYS A 198 9.02 -16.88 -0.19
CA CYS A 198 9.88 -16.00 -0.97
C CYS A 198 10.85 -16.78 -1.88
N GLU A 199 11.24 -18.00 -1.51
CA GLU A 199 12.14 -18.82 -2.32
C GLU A 199 11.57 -19.09 -3.72
N GLU A 200 12.42 -19.03 -4.75
CA GLU A 200 12.03 -19.52 -6.06
C GLU A 200 11.88 -21.04 -6.00
N LYS A 201 10.82 -21.60 -6.58
CA LYS A 201 10.82 -23.06 -6.76
C LYS A 201 11.96 -23.33 -7.76
N PRO A 202 12.83 -24.32 -7.52
CA PRO A 202 13.82 -24.71 -8.51
C PRO A 202 13.09 -24.96 -9.84
N LYS A 203 13.63 -24.40 -10.92
CA LYS A 203 13.19 -24.74 -12.28
C LYS A 203 13.45 -26.20 -12.57
#